data_AF-A0A832UQM4-F1
#
_entry.id   AF-A0A832UQM4-F1
#
_cell.length_a   1.000
_cell.length_b   1.000
_cell.length_c   1.000
_cell.angle_alpha   90.00
_cell.angle_beta   90.00
_cell.angle_gamma   90.00
#
_symmetry.space_group_name_H-M   'P 1'
#
loop_
_entity.id
_entity.type
_entity.pdbx_description
1 polymer ?
#
loop_
_entity_poly.entity_id
_entity_poly.type
_entity_poly.pdbx_seq_one_letter_code
_entity_poly.pdbx_strand_id
1 'polypeptide(L)'
;TLEDTDRKLYQGQGKEWINEVKIFGKTAIPYGTYKVTLKQKSSKFSKYKQYEFCKGYLPRLINVPCFEGVLIHIGNTNKDTDGCILVGENKKKGAVINSTKTFKKLYEILKEADDNGQEIWITITD
;
A
#
# COMPACT_ATOMS: atom_id res chain seq x y z
N THR A 1 -8.76 -3.31 -4.01
CA THR A 1 -7.57 -3.73 -3.25
C THR A 1 -7.97 -4.79 -2.25
N LEU A 2 -7.02 -5.37 -1.52
CA LEU A 2 -7.27 -6.09 -0.27
C LEU A 2 -6.36 -5.48 0.81
N GLU A 3 -6.94 -5.23 1.98
CA GLU A 3 -6.29 -4.59 3.12
C GLU A 3 -6.73 -5.30 4.41
N ASP A 4 -6.14 -4.86 5.52
CA ASP A 4 -6.51 -5.32 6.86
C ASP A 4 -7.92 -4.88 7.27
N THR A 5 -8.35 -5.26 8.48
CA THR A 5 -9.67 -4.90 9.00
C THR A 5 -9.83 -3.38 9.10
N ASP A 6 -10.86 -2.86 8.45
CA ASP A 6 -11.25 -1.47 8.60
C ASP A 6 -11.80 -1.20 10.01
N ARG A 7 -11.29 -0.12 10.62
CA ARG A 7 -11.67 0.37 11.95
C ARG A 7 -12.25 1.78 11.90
N LYS A 8 -12.60 2.29 10.71
CA LYS A 8 -13.14 3.62 10.46
C LYS A 8 -12.24 4.73 11.00
N LEU A 9 -10.95 4.59 10.73
CA LEU A 9 -9.94 5.58 11.07
C LEU A 9 -9.83 6.61 9.94
N TYR A 10 -9.58 7.87 10.28
CA TYR A 10 -9.42 8.96 9.32
C TYR A 10 -8.08 9.67 9.55
N GLN A 11 -7.45 10.12 8.46
CA GLN A 11 -6.15 10.80 8.48
C GLN A 11 -6.11 12.02 9.43
N GLY A 12 -7.24 12.72 9.59
CA GLY A 12 -7.36 13.91 10.44
C GLY A 12 -7.59 13.63 11.93
N GLN A 13 -7.73 12.36 12.35
CA GLN A 13 -7.88 12.02 13.76
C GLN A 13 -6.57 12.18 14.53
N GLY A 14 -6.68 12.46 15.84
CA GLY A 14 -5.52 12.56 16.72
C GLY A 14 -4.71 11.26 16.75
N LYS A 15 -3.39 11.37 16.72
CA LYS A 15 -2.48 10.21 16.73
C LYS A 15 -2.66 9.31 17.96
N GLU A 16 -3.00 9.90 19.11
CA GLU A 16 -3.28 9.17 20.35
C GLU A 16 -4.46 8.21 20.15
N TRP A 17 -5.59 8.72 19.67
CA TRP A 17 -6.77 7.91 19.36
C TRP A 17 -6.46 6.82 18.31
N ILE A 18 -5.75 7.16 17.24
CA ILE A 18 -5.39 6.18 16.22
C ILE A 18 -4.52 5.06 16.82
N ASN A 19 -3.57 5.38 17.69
CA ASN A 19 -2.73 4.40 18.37
C ASN A 19 -3.51 3.50 19.33
N GLU A 20 -4.52 4.02 20.02
CA GLU A 20 -5.38 3.23 20.92
C GLU A 20 -6.22 2.21 20.15
N VAL A 21 -6.75 2.59 18.99
CA VAL A 21 -7.64 1.74 18.19
C VAL A 21 -6.87 0.78 17.27
N LYS A 22 -5.69 1.20 16.80
CA LYS A 22 -4.88 0.46 15.84
C LYS A 22 -4.31 -0.81 16.47
N ILE A 23 -4.56 -1.92 15.79
CA ILE A 23 -3.87 -3.19 16.00
C ILE A 23 -2.82 -3.38 14.91
N PHE A 24 -1.56 -3.54 15.31
CA PHE A 24 -0.44 -3.79 14.41
C PHE A 24 -0.71 -5.02 13.51
N GLY A 25 -0.51 -4.83 12.20
CA GLY A 25 -0.72 -5.88 11.18
C GLY A 25 -2.15 -6.39 11.04
N LYS A 26 -3.14 -5.67 11.59
CA LYS A 26 -4.57 -6.05 11.55
C LYS A 26 -5.50 -4.86 11.39
N THR A 27 -4.97 -3.70 11.03
CA THR A 27 -5.76 -2.46 10.89
C THR A 27 -5.48 -1.85 9.54
N ALA A 28 -6.54 -1.58 8.79
CA ALA A 28 -6.46 -0.88 7.52
C ALA A 28 -5.86 0.53 7.70
N ILE A 29 -5.31 1.06 6.62
CA ILE A 29 -4.81 2.43 6.58
C ILE A 29 -6.00 3.38 6.78
N PRO A 30 -5.85 4.48 7.53
CA PRO A 30 -6.94 5.43 7.71
C PRO A 30 -7.43 5.99 6.37
N TYR A 31 -8.70 6.35 6.29
CA TYR A 31 -9.25 7.07 5.14
C TYR A 31 -8.59 8.44 5.00
N GLY A 32 -8.31 8.84 3.77
CA GLY A 32 -7.64 10.11 3.48
C GLY A 32 -6.83 10.07 2.20
N THR A 33 -6.06 11.13 1.97
CA THR A 33 -5.24 11.28 0.77
C THR A 33 -3.77 11.33 1.14
N TYR A 34 -3.00 10.43 0.56
CA TYR A 34 -1.60 10.19 0.89
C TYR A 34 -0.70 10.40 -0.32
N LYS A 35 0.41 11.09 -0.10
CA LYS A 35 1.47 11.18 -1.10
C LYS A 35 2.14 9.83 -1.26
N VAL A 36 2.46 9.46 -2.49
CA VAL A 36 3.18 8.23 -2.82
C VAL A 36 4.57 8.56 -3.34
N THR A 37 5.57 7.77 -2.93
CA THR A 37 6.95 7.87 -3.44
C THR A 37 7.43 6.53 -4.00
N LEU A 38 8.28 6.60 -5.02
CA LEU A 38 9.04 5.48 -5.57
C LEU A 38 10.55 5.57 -5.24
N LYS A 39 10.94 6.53 -4.41
CA LYS A 39 12.35 6.91 -4.21
C LYS A 39 13.08 6.09 -3.14
N GLN A 40 12.38 5.19 -2.46
CA GLN A 40 12.96 4.36 -1.40
C GLN A 40 12.85 2.87 -1.72
N LYS A 41 13.99 2.18 -1.67
CA LYS A 41 14.06 0.73 -1.82
C LYS A 41 13.57 0.01 -0.56
N SER A 42 12.77 -1.03 -0.74
CA SER A 42 12.33 -1.91 0.35
C SER A 42 13.40 -2.94 0.71
N SER A 43 13.85 -2.96 1.98
CA SER A 43 14.79 -3.97 2.48
C SER A 43 14.21 -5.39 2.45
N LYS A 44 12.91 -5.54 2.72
CA LYS A 44 12.15 -6.81 2.61
C LYS A 44 12.03 -7.22 1.14
N PHE A 45 11.38 -6.41 0.32
CA PHE A 45 10.95 -6.84 -1.01
C PHE A 45 12.05 -6.84 -2.08
N SER A 46 13.17 -6.15 -1.85
CA SER A 46 14.30 -6.14 -2.78
C SER A 46 14.97 -7.50 -3.02
N LYS A 47 14.72 -8.48 -2.16
CA LYS A 47 15.27 -9.84 -2.28
C LYS A 47 14.37 -10.80 -3.08
N TYR A 48 13.14 -10.40 -3.40
CA TYR A 48 12.16 -11.27 -4.04
C TYR A 48 12.20 -11.10 -5.55
N LYS A 49 12.33 -12.23 -6.28
CA LYS A 49 12.44 -12.26 -7.76
C LYS A 49 11.29 -11.54 -8.47
N GLN A 50 10.07 -11.61 -7.92
CA GLN A 50 8.90 -10.95 -8.51
C GLN A 50 8.99 -9.42 -8.59
N TYR A 51 9.90 -8.79 -7.82
CA TYR A 51 10.16 -7.34 -7.84
C TYR A 51 11.49 -6.98 -8.51
N GLU A 52 12.14 -7.91 -9.19
CA GLU A 52 13.41 -7.66 -9.90
C GLU A 52 13.25 -6.56 -10.96
N PHE A 53 12.11 -6.53 -11.65
CA PHE A 53 11.79 -5.52 -12.67
C PHE A 53 11.81 -4.07 -12.13
N CYS A 54 11.52 -3.87 -10.84
CA CYS A 54 11.57 -2.57 -10.18
C CYS A 54 12.70 -2.47 -9.15
N LYS A 55 13.63 -3.44 -9.10
CA LYS A 55 14.76 -3.51 -8.16
C LYS A 55 14.37 -3.33 -6.67
N GLY A 56 13.13 -3.69 -6.31
CA GLY A 56 12.59 -3.53 -4.96
C GLY A 56 12.21 -2.10 -4.56
N TYR A 57 12.13 -1.17 -5.51
CA TYR A 57 11.45 0.12 -5.29
C TYR A 57 9.96 -0.13 -5.47
N LEU A 58 9.18 0.02 -4.39
CA LEU A 58 7.75 -0.22 -4.39
C LEU A 58 7.04 1.10 -4.04
N PRO A 59 5.80 1.34 -4.51
CA PRO A 59 5.02 2.51 -4.12
C PRO A 59 4.85 2.55 -2.61
N ARG A 60 5.27 3.66 -2.00
CA ARG A 60 5.23 3.88 -0.56
C ARG A 60 4.36 5.07 -0.24
N LEU A 61 3.39 4.88 0.65
CA LEU A 61 2.59 5.98 1.19
C LEU A 61 3.41 6.76 2.24
N ILE A 62 3.32 8.09 2.19
CA ILE A 62 4.04 9.01 3.06
C ILE A 62 3.08 9.60 4.11
N ASN A 63 3.58 9.75 5.34
CA ASN A 63 2.88 10.36 6.47
C ASN A 63 1.54 9.69 6.82
N VAL A 64 1.48 8.36 6.75
CA VAL A 64 0.33 7.60 7.24
C VAL A 64 0.30 7.63 8.77
N PRO A 65 -0.72 8.21 9.42
CA PRO A 65 -0.73 8.39 10.88
C PRO A 65 -0.62 7.06 11.63
N CYS A 66 0.40 6.91 12.47
CA CYS A 66 0.63 5.72 13.30
C CYS A 66 0.99 4.44 12.52
N PHE A 67 1.30 4.53 11.22
CA PHE A 67 1.84 3.43 10.42
C PHE A 67 3.21 3.82 9.86
N GLU A 68 4.12 2.85 9.83
CA GLU A 68 5.44 3.03 9.24
C GLU A 68 5.61 2.10 8.04
N GLY A 69 6.29 2.62 7.02
CA GLY A 69 6.73 1.80 5.91
C GLY A 69 5.62 1.17 5.07
N VAL A 70 4.43 1.79 5.01
CA VAL A 70 3.28 1.32 4.24
C VAL A 70 3.61 1.24 2.74
N LEU A 71 3.44 0.06 2.16
CA LEU A 71 3.73 -0.22 0.75
C LEU A 71 2.47 -0.68 0.01
N ILE A 72 2.43 -0.44 -1.30
CA ILE A 72 1.55 -1.14 -2.22
C ILE A 72 2.35 -2.29 -2.83
N HIS A 73 1.86 -3.52 -2.78
CA HIS A 73 2.63 -4.66 -3.25
C HIS A 73 1.79 -5.85 -3.75
N ILE A 74 2.49 -6.86 -4.29
CA ILE A 74 1.91 -8.12 -4.78
C ILE A 74 1.55 -9.00 -3.58
N GLY A 75 0.31 -9.46 -3.54
CA GLY A 75 -0.24 -10.41 -2.58
C GLY A 75 -1.70 -10.68 -2.91
N ASN A 76 -2.26 -11.80 -2.45
CA ASN A 76 -3.59 -12.26 -2.85
C ASN A 76 -4.56 -12.41 -1.66
N THR A 77 -4.04 -12.58 -0.45
CA THR A 77 -4.83 -12.87 0.75
C THR A 77 -4.37 -12.00 1.92
N ASN A 78 -5.18 -11.94 2.98
CA ASN A 78 -4.83 -11.23 4.22
C ASN A 78 -3.54 -11.74 4.88
N LYS A 79 -3.09 -12.97 4.57
CA LYS A 79 -1.81 -13.52 5.06
C LYS A 79 -0.60 -12.92 4.37
N ASP A 80 -0.80 -12.24 3.24
CA ASP A 80 0.26 -11.63 2.46
C ASP A 80 0.56 -10.19 2.92
N THR A 81 -0.17 -9.66 3.91
CA THR A 81 -0.03 -8.27 4.38
C THR A 81 0.03 -8.19 5.90
N ASP A 82 0.80 -7.22 6.39
CA ASP A 82 0.88 -6.81 7.80
C ASP A 82 0.51 -5.31 7.90
N GLY A 83 -0.51 -4.85 7.15
CA GLY A 83 -0.94 -3.45 7.07
C GLY A 83 -0.49 -2.69 5.82
N CYS A 84 -0.01 -3.41 4.80
CA CYS A 84 0.24 -2.89 3.46
C CYS A 84 -0.97 -3.08 2.52
N ILE A 85 -1.00 -2.35 1.41
CA ILE A 85 -2.06 -2.44 0.41
C ILE A 85 -1.74 -3.54 -0.61
N LEU A 86 -2.65 -4.50 -0.76
CA LEU A 86 -2.57 -5.51 -1.82
C LEU A 86 -3.40 -5.09 -3.03
N VAL A 87 -2.78 -5.17 -4.21
CA VAL A 87 -3.44 -4.86 -5.49
C VAL A 87 -3.68 -6.11 -6.31
N GLY A 88 -4.82 -6.16 -6.99
CA GLY A 88 -5.25 -7.27 -7.83
C GLY A 88 -6.70 -7.10 -8.25
N GLU A 89 -7.22 -8.05 -9.02
CA GLU A 89 -8.61 -8.10 -9.43
C GLU A 89 -9.48 -8.65 -8.29
N ASN A 90 -10.49 -7.88 -7.87
CA ASN A 90 -11.42 -8.28 -6.81
C ASN A 90 -12.52 -9.19 -7.37
N LYS A 91 -12.16 -10.43 -7.71
CA LYS A 91 -13.07 -11.45 -8.28
C LYS A 91 -13.39 -12.58 -7.29
N LYS A 92 -12.88 -12.52 -6.07
CA LYS A 92 -13.05 -13.55 -5.04
C LYS A 92 -13.23 -12.89 -3.68
N LYS A 93 -14.31 -13.23 -2.96
CA LYS A 93 -14.54 -12.68 -1.62
C LYS A 93 -13.35 -12.99 -0.69
N GLY A 94 -12.82 -11.95 -0.06
CA GLY A 94 -11.67 -12.06 0.86
C GLY A 94 -10.30 -12.24 0.20
N ALA A 95 -10.21 -12.09 -1.11
CA ALA A 95 -8.95 -12.23 -1.85
C ALA A 95 -8.90 -11.31 -3.09
N VAL A 96 -7.71 -11.02 -3.57
CA VAL A 96 -7.51 -10.49 -4.93
C VAL A 96 -6.77 -11.53 -5.78
N ILE A 97 -7.00 -11.50 -7.08
CA ILE A 97 -6.30 -12.36 -8.05
C ILE A 97 -5.50 -11.53 -9.04
N ASN A 98 -4.61 -12.15 -9.82
CA ASN A 98 -3.78 -11.47 -10.82
C ASN A 98 -2.92 -10.32 -10.26
N SER A 99 -2.52 -10.40 -8.98
CA SER A 99 -1.80 -9.33 -8.27
C SER A 99 -0.51 -8.90 -8.96
N THR A 100 0.29 -9.84 -9.47
CA THR A 100 1.53 -9.51 -10.21
C THR A 100 1.26 -8.67 -11.45
N LYS A 101 0.25 -9.03 -12.24
CA LYS A 101 -0.11 -8.31 -13.48
C LYS A 101 -0.64 -6.91 -13.14
N THR A 102 -1.53 -6.83 -12.15
CA THR A 102 -2.10 -5.56 -11.69
C THR A 102 -1.03 -4.65 -11.10
N PHE A 103 -0.13 -5.18 -10.28
CA PHE A 103 0.98 -4.43 -9.69
C PHE A 103 1.92 -3.86 -10.76
N LYS A 104 2.32 -4.65 -11.76
CA LYS A 104 3.19 -4.18 -12.85
C LYS A 104 2.57 -3.01 -13.62
N LYS A 105 1.29 -3.11 -13.97
CA LYS A 105 0.55 -2.03 -14.65
C LYS A 105 0.48 -0.77 -13.80
N LEU A 106 0.14 -0.92 -12.52
CA LEU A 106 0.12 0.20 -11.58
C LEU A 106 1.50 0.84 -11.48
N TYR A 107 2.53 0.03 -11.30
CA TYR A 107 3.91 0.51 -11.16
C TYR A 107 4.37 1.30 -12.39
N GLU A 108 4.04 0.85 -13.59
CA GLU A 108 4.36 1.55 -14.84
C GLU A 108 3.75 2.96 -14.87
N ILE A 109 2.46 3.09 -14.57
CA ILE A 109 1.76 4.38 -14.49
C ILE A 109 2.41 5.30 -13.45
N LEU A 110 2.68 4.77 -12.26
CA LEU A 110 3.30 5.56 -11.19
C LEU A 110 4.73 5.97 -11.54
N LYS A 111 5.48 5.09 -12.21
CA LYS A 111 6.86 5.37 -12.59
C LYS A 111 6.93 6.43 -13.68
N GLU A 112 6.04 6.39 -14.66
CA GLU A 112 5.93 7.43 -15.69
C GLU A 112 5.62 8.80 -15.07
N ALA A 113 4.69 8.86 -14.11
CA ALA A 113 4.39 10.10 -13.39
C ALA A 113 5.61 10.63 -12.60
N ASP A 114 6.32 9.77 -11.87
CA ASP A 114 7.52 10.15 -11.11
C ASP A 114 8.66 10.61 -12.03
N ASP A 115 8.86 9.94 -13.17
CA ASP A 115 9.87 10.31 -14.18
C ASP A 115 9.59 11.67 -14.82
N ASN A 116 8.32 12.01 -14.98
CA ASN A 116 7.88 13.33 -15.43
C ASN A 116 7.87 14.39 -14.32
N GLY A 117 8.35 14.06 -13.11
CA GLY A 117 8.42 14.98 -11.97
C GLY A 117 7.05 15.31 -11.35
N GLN A 118 6.02 14.53 -11.64
CA GLN A 118 4.67 14.74 -11.13
C GLN A 118 4.55 14.25 -9.69
N GLU A 119 3.72 14.93 -8.89
CA GLU A 119 3.33 14.41 -7.59
C GLU A 119 2.29 13.31 -7.72
N ILE A 120 2.50 12.23 -6.98
CA ILE A 120 1.60 11.08 -6.98
C ILE A 120 0.85 11.07 -5.66
N TRP A 121 -0.48 10.98 -5.76
CA TRP A 121 -1.39 10.92 -4.63
C TRP A 121 -2.34 9.73 -4.77
N ILE A 122 -2.65 9.08 -3.64
CA ILE A 122 -3.67 8.05 -3.56
C ILE A 122 -4.72 8.46 -2.52
N THR A 123 -5.99 8.22 -2.82
CA THR A 123 -7.08 8.43 -1.87
C THR A 123 -7.60 7.07 -1.41
N ILE A 124 -7.66 6.88 -0.10
CA ILE A 124 -8.27 5.72 0.56
C ILE A 124 -9.67 6.16 1.01
N THR A 125 -10.70 5.50 0.48
CA THR A 125 -12.13 5.77 0.75
C THR A 125 -12.82 4.56 1.35
N ASP A 126 -14.02 4.76 1.88
CA ASP A 126 -14.91 3.73 2.41
C ASP A 126 -15.52 2.82 1.32
#